data_AF-A0A524HXY4-F1
#
_entry.id   AF-A0A524HXY4-F1
#
_cell.length_a   1.000
_cell.length_b   1.000
_cell.length_c   1.000
_cell.angle_alpha   90.00
_cell.angle_beta   90.00
_cell.angle_gamma   90.00
#
_symmetry.space_group_name_H-M   'P 1'
#
loop_
_entity.id
_entity.type
_entity.pdbx_description
1 polymer ?
#
loop_
_entity_poly.entity_id
_entity_poly.type
_entity_poly.pdbx_seq_one_letter_code
_entity_poly.pdbx_strand_id
1 'polypeptide(L)'
;GPEPGDSPIASMGMPKNWRRAMLELGGFLTYSTVRYWLEYHTWIEDWQYELTCEDQFRRFLTTEAIRFDSNAYVVNWTHALAGALYYELSRTNNLTWAESLAVTFGASLFYEYVSEWREVISVNDMIVTTSGGYTMGEPFFQLSSYFSHQKSPVRRFLGWMNPFLKFNKWLDRKKPGAQVYSDPGWHDFVLSAGWRRTSGAGRGALDTGFVGLETQIILIPEYGRPGTVRRTLRDTSLSELTLDVALGQRPPGEEHLRTGLDEEINFSTRVVGLALFRQKIDELGRGYALSIGLGSALTYVRKRPTLYDSRSVLARLDPPPATPTDFRDKMTVAHLAGPVVDWTRFSRGLKIRAVADAYLDFAMMNAYAFNAYSAVHAVEGLKTTLSYYGYHYALGGSVSGRVDLDWRNLSLRGFVSAHVWNSVEGLDRFQADLLDDSNVVDTRIRYLLKAGWRVPKVPLRAFFALEGIHRWGKMSDIEAGGQETRLFAGLAYLF
;
A
#
# COMPACT_ATOMS: atom_id res chain seq x y z
N GLY A 1 -5.96 11.10 48.63
CA GLY A 1 -7.27 10.68 48.11
C GLY A 1 -7.03 9.44 47.29
N PRO A 2 -7.81 8.37 47.46
CA PRO A 2 -7.56 7.11 46.78
C PRO A 2 -7.70 7.28 45.26
N GLU A 3 -6.81 6.62 44.52
CA GLU A 3 -6.79 6.58 43.06
C GLU A 3 -8.12 6.04 42.51
N PRO A 4 -8.67 6.63 41.43
CA PRO A 4 -9.83 6.06 40.77
C PRO A 4 -9.42 4.76 40.09
N GLY A 5 -9.88 3.66 40.68
CA GLY A 5 -9.60 2.30 40.26
C GLY A 5 -9.97 2.04 38.80
N ASP A 6 -9.08 1.29 38.15
CA ASP A 6 -9.36 0.59 36.92
C ASP A 6 -10.67 -0.20 37.06
N SER A 7 -11.64 0.13 36.21
CA SER A 7 -12.86 -0.64 36.04
C SER A 7 -12.50 -2.09 35.65
N PRO A 8 -13.10 -3.13 36.28
CA PRO A 8 -12.80 -4.54 35.98
C PRO A 8 -13.21 -5.00 34.57
N ILE A 9 -13.82 -4.12 33.77
CA ILE A 9 -14.31 -4.43 32.42
C ILE A 9 -13.23 -4.16 31.36
N ALA A 10 -12.16 -3.42 31.70
CA ALA A 10 -11.09 -3.06 30.77
C ALA A 10 -10.16 -4.23 30.37
N SER A 11 -10.32 -5.43 30.95
CA SER A 11 -9.36 -6.54 30.80
C SER A 11 -9.87 -7.79 30.04
N MET A 12 -11.05 -7.78 29.43
CA MET A 12 -11.59 -8.97 28.73
C MET A 12 -11.24 -9.06 27.24
N GLY A 13 -10.08 -8.55 26.84
CA GLY A 13 -9.52 -8.87 25.53
C GLY A 13 -9.07 -10.34 25.46
N MET A 14 -9.12 -10.94 24.28
CA MET A 14 -8.48 -12.24 24.06
C MET A 14 -6.98 -12.16 24.38
N PRO A 15 -6.40 -13.12 25.11
CA PRO A 15 -4.95 -13.15 25.32
C PRO A 15 -4.22 -13.38 24.00
N LYS A 16 -3.00 -12.85 23.90
CA LYS A 16 -2.09 -13.06 22.77
C LYS A 16 -1.81 -14.55 22.58
N ASN A 17 -1.93 -15.05 21.37
CA ASN A 17 -1.70 -16.46 21.06
C ASN A 17 -0.46 -16.65 20.18
N TRP A 18 0.72 -16.40 20.76
CA TRP A 18 2.01 -16.57 20.10
C TRP A 18 2.22 -17.97 19.53
N ARG A 19 1.81 -19.01 20.27
CA ARG A 19 1.97 -20.40 19.81
C ARG A 19 1.21 -20.66 18.52
N ARG A 20 -0.08 -20.29 18.44
CA ARG A 20 -0.85 -20.49 17.20
C ARG A 20 -0.31 -19.62 16.07
N ALA A 21 0.04 -18.35 16.35
CA ALA A 21 0.66 -17.47 15.36
C ALA A 21 1.92 -18.08 14.74
N MET A 22 2.84 -18.60 15.56
CA MET A 22 4.09 -19.20 15.08
C MET A 22 3.87 -20.53 14.36
N LEU A 23 2.86 -21.33 14.76
CA LEU A 23 2.51 -22.56 14.05
C LEU A 23 1.90 -22.28 12.68
N GLU A 24 0.99 -21.31 12.58
CA GLU A 24 0.37 -20.89 11.31
C GLU A 24 1.42 -20.30 10.36
N LEU A 25 2.25 -19.38 10.87
CA LEU A 25 3.36 -18.81 10.11
C LEU A 25 4.39 -19.86 9.71
N GLY A 26 4.82 -20.72 10.63
CA GLY A 26 5.78 -21.79 10.36
C GLY A 26 5.28 -22.78 9.31
N GLY A 27 3.99 -23.14 9.37
CA GLY A 27 3.34 -23.96 8.35
C GLY A 27 3.35 -23.29 6.97
N PHE A 28 3.02 -22.00 6.92
CA PHE A 28 3.07 -21.22 5.67
C PHE A 28 4.49 -21.08 5.12
N LEU A 29 5.47 -20.72 5.96
CA LEU A 29 6.88 -20.59 5.57
C LEU A 29 7.46 -21.92 5.10
N THR A 30 7.12 -23.03 5.77
CA THR A 30 7.54 -24.37 5.33
C THR A 30 6.97 -24.68 3.95
N TYR A 31 5.68 -24.45 3.74
CA TYR A 31 5.05 -24.63 2.43
C TYR A 31 5.70 -23.76 1.35
N SER A 32 5.91 -22.47 1.61
CA SER A 32 6.54 -21.53 0.66
C SER A 32 7.97 -21.94 0.33
N THR A 33 8.75 -22.36 1.34
CA THR A 33 10.13 -22.85 1.18
C THR A 33 10.18 -24.10 0.32
N VAL A 34 9.34 -25.11 0.63
CA VAL A 34 9.29 -26.35 -0.14
C VAL A 34 8.89 -26.07 -1.59
N ARG A 35 7.88 -25.21 -1.81
CA ARG A 35 7.47 -24.83 -3.16
C ARG A 35 8.62 -24.14 -3.91
N TYR A 36 9.29 -23.17 -3.30
CA TYR A 36 10.45 -22.53 -3.90
C TYR A 36 11.54 -23.56 -4.22
N TRP A 37 11.88 -24.50 -3.33
CA TRP A 37 12.88 -25.55 -3.62
C TRP A 37 12.46 -26.57 -4.68
N LEU A 38 11.17 -26.75 -4.94
CA LEU A 38 10.70 -27.57 -6.05
C LEU A 38 10.80 -26.81 -7.39
N GLU A 39 10.62 -25.49 -7.35
CA GLU A 39 10.57 -24.61 -8.51
C GLU A 39 11.86 -23.78 -8.72
N TYR A 40 12.88 -23.92 -7.87
CA TYR A 40 14.05 -23.02 -7.88
C TYR A 40 14.82 -22.99 -9.22
N HIS A 41 14.69 -24.06 -10.02
CA HIS A 41 15.24 -24.15 -11.37
C HIS A 41 14.57 -23.20 -12.38
N THR A 42 13.49 -22.51 -12.01
CA THR A 42 12.88 -21.45 -12.82
C THR A 42 13.47 -20.07 -12.55
N TRP A 43 14.36 -19.94 -11.56
CA TRP A 43 14.98 -18.69 -11.09
C TRP A 43 16.51 -18.76 -11.26
N ILE A 44 16.97 -19.24 -12.41
CA ILE A 44 18.40 -19.53 -12.64
C ILE A 44 19.21 -18.23 -12.70
N GLU A 45 18.62 -17.15 -13.21
CA GLU A 45 19.16 -15.80 -13.24
C GLU A 45 19.51 -15.24 -11.85
N ASP A 46 18.88 -15.78 -10.80
CA ASP A 46 19.03 -15.31 -9.43
C ASP A 46 20.07 -16.13 -8.63
N TRP A 47 20.72 -17.12 -9.24
CA TRP A 47 21.72 -17.93 -8.54
C TRP A 47 23.07 -17.22 -8.46
N GLN A 48 23.40 -16.66 -7.30
CA GLN A 48 24.72 -16.08 -7.00
C GLN A 48 25.55 -16.92 -6.03
N TYR A 49 24.92 -17.86 -5.33
CA TYR A 49 25.56 -18.65 -4.27
C TYR A 49 25.25 -20.15 -4.39
N GLU A 50 26.18 -20.96 -3.88
CA GLU A 50 26.05 -22.40 -3.71
C GLU A 50 25.85 -22.78 -2.23
N LEU A 51 25.45 -24.04 -1.98
CA LEU A 51 25.26 -24.56 -0.61
C LEU A 51 26.60 -25.03 -0.05
N THR A 52 27.61 -24.17 -0.09
CA THR A 52 28.94 -24.41 0.46
C THR A 52 29.13 -23.57 1.73
N CYS A 53 29.99 -24.02 2.64
CA CYS A 53 30.26 -23.25 3.87
C CYS A 53 30.82 -21.86 3.58
N GLU A 54 31.61 -21.71 2.52
CA GLU A 54 32.21 -20.44 2.12
C GLU A 54 31.15 -19.44 1.64
N ASP A 55 30.28 -19.85 0.70
CA ASP A 55 29.23 -18.97 0.19
C ASP A 55 28.21 -18.62 1.27
N GLN A 56 27.82 -19.58 2.11
CA GLN A 56 26.91 -19.30 3.21
C GLN A 56 27.59 -18.42 4.29
N PHE A 57 28.90 -18.53 4.51
CA PHE A 57 29.62 -17.55 5.34
C PHE A 57 29.53 -16.14 4.75
N ARG A 58 29.76 -15.98 3.44
CA ARG A 58 29.65 -14.70 2.75
C ARG A 58 28.23 -14.13 2.86
N ARG A 59 27.20 -14.95 2.69
CA ARG A 59 25.79 -14.51 2.82
C ARG A 59 25.42 -14.08 4.25
N PHE A 60 25.78 -14.89 5.25
CA PHE A 60 25.30 -14.68 6.61
C PHE A 60 26.14 -13.68 7.42
N LEU A 61 27.44 -13.57 7.13
CA LEU A 61 28.39 -12.88 8.00
C LEU A 61 29.12 -11.71 7.33
N THR A 62 28.82 -11.42 6.06
CA THR A 62 29.35 -10.25 5.33
C THR A 62 28.21 -9.43 4.72
N THR A 63 28.55 -8.28 4.14
CA THR A 63 27.60 -7.41 3.42
C THR A 63 27.56 -7.66 1.92
N GLU A 64 28.32 -8.64 1.42
CA GLU A 64 28.46 -8.91 -0.01
C GLU A 64 27.16 -9.40 -0.66
N ALA A 65 26.38 -10.18 0.08
CA ALA A 65 25.09 -10.70 -0.38
C ALA A 65 23.95 -9.69 -0.27
N ILE A 66 24.15 -8.53 0.38
CA ILE A 66 23.10 -7.52 0.52
C ILE A 66 23.05 -6.70 -0.77
N ARG A 67 22.02 -6.93 -1.58
CA ARG A 67 21.81 -6.28 -2.88
C ARG A 67 20.32 -6.01 -3.10
N PHE A 68 20.00 -5.18 -4.08
CA PHE A 68 18.65 -5.10 -4.61
C PHE A 68 18.40 -6.25 -5.58
N ASP A 69 17.18 -6.76 -5.57
CA ASP A 69 16.70 -7.74 -6.52
C ASP A 69 16.62 -7.12 -7.93
N SER A 70 17.01 -7.88 -8.96
CA SER A 70 16.87 -7.50 -10.36
C SER A 70 15.59 -7.98 -11.02
N ASN A 71 14.64 -8.55 -10.27
CA ASN A 71 13.41 -9.11 -10.81
C ASN A 71 12.45 -8.10 -11.45
N ALA A 72 11.52 -8.61 -12.27
CA ALA A 72 10.47 -7.81 -12.87
C ALA A 72 9.61 -7.13 -11.80
N TYR A 73 9.13 -5.91 -12.07
CA TYR A 73 8.36 -5.09 -11.11
C TYR A 73 7.21 -5.86 -10.41
N VAL A 74 6.51 -6.73 -11.15
CA VAL A 74 5.38 -7.52 -10.63
C VAL A 74 5.80 -8.64 -9.66
N VAL A 75 7.06 -9.06 -9.65
CA VAL A 75 7.60 -9.93 -8.60
C VAL A 75 7.78 -9.08 -7.34
N ASN A 76 8.52 -7.98 -7.45
CA ASN A 76 9.01 -7.25 -6.29
C ASN A 76 7.90 -6.51 -5.53
N TRP A 77 6.91 -5.93 -6.22
CA TRP A 77 5.78 -5.34 -5.48
C TRP A 77 4.93 -6.40 -4.75
N THR A 78 4.85 -7.63 -5.27
CA THR A 78 4.02 -8.67 -4.64
C THR A 78 4.57 -9.17 -3.30
N HIS A 79 5.80 -8.81 -2.94
CA HIS A 79 6.32 -9.00 -1.58
C HIS A 79 5.48 -8.26 -0.54
N ALA A 80 4.82 -7.15 -0.89
CA ALA A 80 3.87 -6.49 0.02
C ALA A 80 2.66 -7.39 0.32
N LEU A 81 2.21 -8.21 -0.65
CA LEU A 81 1.14 -9.20 -0.44
C LEU A 81 1.60 -10.33 0.49
N ALA A 82 2.80 -10.86 0.26
CA ALA A 82 3.39 -11.89 1.12
C ALA A 82 3.55 -11.37 2.56
N GLY A 83 4.06 -10.14 2.69
CA GLY A 83 4.17 -9.42 3.95
C GLY A 83 2.84 -9.22 4.66
N ALA A 84 1.79 -8.86 3.93
CA ALA A 84 0.44 -8.72 4.48
C ALA A 84 -0.07 -10.06 5.02
N LEU A 85 0.24 -11.16 4.34
CA LEU A 85 -0.09 -12.49 4.83
C LEU A 85 0.66 -12.84 6.12
N TYR A 86 1.99 -12.63 6.18
CA TYR A 86 2.77 -12.83 7.43
C TYR A 86 2.22 -11.99 8.58
N TYR A 87 1.87 -10.74 8.29
CA TYR A 87 1.27 -9.81 9.25
C TYR A 87 -0.07 -10.35 9.76
N GLU A 88 -0.93 -10.82 8.87
CA GLU A 88 -2.25 -11.34 9.23
C GLU A 88 -2.19 -12.61 10.09
N LEU A 89 -1.27 -13.52 9.81
CA LEU A 89 -1.08 -14.75 10.61
C LEU A 89 -0.72 -14.45 12.07
N SER A 90 -0.05 -13.32 12.33
CA SER A 90 0.22 -12.87 13.70
C SER A 90 -0.91 -12.00 14.26
N ARG A 91 -1.41 -11.04 13.48
CA ARG A 91 -2.40 -10.05 13.91
C ARG A 91 -3.74 -10.69 14.27
N THR A 92 -4.17 -11.69 13.51
CA THR A 92 -5.40 -12.47 13.78
C THR A 92 -5.30 -13.34 15.03
N ASN A 93 -4.11 -13.45 15.63
CA ASN A 93 -3.82 -14.14 16.88
C ASN A 93 -3.73 -13.19 18.09
N ASN A 94 -4.32 -12.00 17.97
CA ASN A 94 -4.39 -10.96 19.00
C ASN A 94 -3.04 -10.33 19.37
N LEU A 95 -2.01 -10.52 18.54
CA LEU A 95 -0.77 -9.74 18.66
C LEU A 95 -1.07 -8.27 18.31
N THR A 96 -0.31 -7.37 18.91
CA THR A 96 -0.38 -5.93 18.59
C THR A 96 0.19 -5.65 17.20
N TRP A 97 -0.14 -4.50 16.60
CA TRP A 97 0.41 -4.14 15.29
C TRP A 97 1.95 -4.15 15.26
N ALA A 98 2.60 -3.73 16.36
CA ALA A 98 4.06 -3.69 16.45
C ALA A 98 4.68 -5.09 16.56
N GLU A 99 4.05 -5.99 17.33
CA GLU A 99 4.47 -7.40 17.39
C GLU A 99 4.27 -8.09 16.05
N SER A 100 3.15 -7.82 15.38
CA SER A 100 2.86 -8.36 14.05
C SER A 100 3.84 -7.85 12.99
N LEU A 101 4.21 -6.57 13.02
CA LEU A 101 5.27 -6.00 12.18
C LEU A 101 6.62 -6.68 12.43
N ALA A 102 6.99 -6.92 13.70
CA ALA A 102 8.22 -7.64 14.04
C ALA A 102 8.21 -9.10 13.55
N VAL A 103 7.05 -9.77 13.64
CA VAL A 103 6.88 -11.11 13.08
C VAL A 103 7.01 -11.11 11.56
N THR A 104 6.41 -10.13 10.86
CA THR A 104 6.57 -9.98 9.40
C THR A 104 8.03 -9.76 9.01
N PHE A 105 8.76 -8.91 9.75
CA PHE A 105 10.19 -8.69 9.54
C PHE A 105 10.99 -10.00 9.72
N GLY A 106 10.75 -10.74 10.81
CA GLY A 106 11.41 -12.02 11.07
C GLY A 106 11.08 -13.09 10.03
N ALA A 107 9.84 -13.11 9.52
CA ALA A 107 9.43 -14.01 8.45
C ALA A 107 10.15 -13.68 7.13
N SER A 108 10.27 -12.38 6.80
CA SER A 108 11.03 -11.92 5.64
C SER A 108 12.51 -12.31 5.76
N LEU A 109 13.14 -12.06 6.91
CA LEU A 109 14.52 -12.49 7.16
C LEU A 109 14.70 -14.00 6.98
N PHE A 110 13.79 -14.80 7.52
CA PHE A 110 13.84 -16.25 7.33
C PHE A 110 13.76 -16.63 5.86
N TYR A 111 12.86 -16.01 5.11
CA TYR A 111 12.66 -16.31 3.69
C TYR A 111 13.92 -15.99 2.87
N GLU A 112 14.46 -14.77 3.00
CA GLU A 112 15.66 -14.32 2.27
C GLU A 112 16.90 -15.16 2.62
N TYR A 113 17.15 -15.39 3.91
CA TYR A 113 18.37 -16.07 4.34
C TYR A 113 18.31 -17.58 4.17
N VAL A 114 17.15 -18.20 4.43
CA VAL A 114 16.99 -19.66 4.52
C VAL A 114 16.27 -20.23 3.31
N SER A 115 15.15 -19.65 2.91
CA SER A 115 14.37 -20.19 1.79
C SER A 115 15.10 -19.96 0.46
N GLU A 116 15.55 -18.73 0.21
CA GLU A 116 16.25 -18.29 -1.02
C GLU A 116 17.77 -18.48 -0.90
N TRP A 117 18.19 -19.68 -0.51
CA TRP A 117 19.59 -19.97 -0.13
C TRP A 117 20.64 -19.75 -1.23
N ARG A 118 20.23 -19.61 -2.50
CA ARG A 118 21.08 -19.35 -3.67
C ARG A 118 21.18 -17.88 -4.06
N GLU A 119 20.33 -17.04 -3.50
CA GLU A 119 20.15 -15.68 -3.97
C GLU A 119 20.83 -14.68 -3.03
N VAL A 120 21.00 -13.46 -3.53
CA VAL A 120 21.29 -12.28 -2.69
C VAL A 120 20.17 -12.08 -1.66
N ILE A 121 20.50 -11.40 -0.57
CA ILE A 121 19.54 -10.95 0.43
C ILE A 121 18.99 -9.61 -0.05
N SER A 122 17.73 -9.63 -0.50
CA SER A 122 17.09 -8.54 -1.20
C SER A 122 16.68 -7.40 -0.25
N VAL A 123 17.32 -6.24 -0.44
CA VAL A 123 17.02 -5.04 0.36
C VAL A 123 15.59 -4.56 0.10
N ASN A 124 15.14 -4.57 -1.16
CA ASN A 124 13.78 -4.17 -1.50
C ASN A 124 12.75 -5.11 -0.87
N ASP A 125 12.97 -6.41 -0.92
CA ASP A 125 11.98 -7.36 -0.43
C ASP A 125 11.87 -7.33 1.08
N MET A 126 12.99 -7.13 1.79
CA MET A 126 12.96 -6.84 3.23
C MET A 126 12.10 -5.62 3.57
N ILE A 127 12.26 -4.51 2.84
CA ILE A 127 11.51 -3.28 3.08
C ILE A 127 10.03 -3.42 2.70
N VAL A 128 9.75 -3.94 1.50
CA VAL A 128 8.42 -4.06 0.91
C VAL A 128 7.60 -5.12 1.62
N THR A 129 8.17 -6.27 1.96
CA THR A 129 7.52 -7.30 2.77
C THR A 129 7.17 -6.77 4.15
N THR A 130 8.11 -6.10 4.81
CA THR A 130 7.89 -5.63 6.19
C THR A 130 6.92 -4.45 6.25
N SER A 131 7.28 -3.33 5.61
CA SER A 131 6.53 -2.07 5.72
C SER A 131 5.28 -2.09 4.84
N GLY A 132 5.39 -2.59 3.61
CA GLY A 132 4.26 -2.79 2.71
C GLY A 132 3.28 -3.84 3.26
N GLY A 133 3.80 -4.91 3.86
CA GLY A 133 2.98 -5.93 4.50
C GLY A 133 2.14 -5.43 5.68
N TYR A 134 2.75 -4.68 6.60
CA TYR A 134 2.01 -4.05 7.71
C TYR A 134 0.90 -3.12 7.24
N THR A 135 1.24 -2.19 6.35
CA THR A 135 0.33 -1.15 5.87
C THR A 135 -0.77 -1.70 4.98
N MET A 136 -0.53 -2.82 4.30
CA MET A 136 -1.54 -3.52 3.53
C MET A 136 -2.40 -4.44 4.40
N GLY A 137 -1.79 -5.21 5.31
CA GLY A 137 -2.49 -6.19 6.14
C GLY A 137 -3.41 -5.57 7.18
N GLU A 138 -2.98 -4.53 7.89
CA GLU A 138 -3.77 -3.95 8.99
C GLU A 138 -5.16 -3.43 8.52
N PRO A 139 -5.32 -2.76 7.37
CA PRO A 139 -6.65 -2.42 6.85
C PRO A 139 -7.54 -3.63 6.58
N PHE A 140 -7.02 -4.72 6.01
CA PHE A 140 -7.81 -5.94 5.80
C PHE A 140 -8.23 -6.58 7.13
N PHE A 141 -7.33 -6.62 8.11
CA PHE A 141 -7.62 -7.06 9.46
C PHE A 141 -8.75 -6.24 10.09
N GLN A 142 -8.63 -4.90 10.06
CA GLN A 142 -9.60 -4.00 10.68
C GLN A 142 -10.97 -4.06 9.99
N LEU A 143 -11.00 -4.06 8.66
CA LEU A 143 -12.23 -4.22 7.88
C LEU A 143 -12.89 -5.57 8.15
N SER A 144 -12.12 -6.66 8.09
CA SER A 144 -12.64 -8.00 8.38
C SER A 144 -13.19 -8.11 9.80
N SER A 145 -12.49 -7.53 10.78
CA SER A 145 -12.93 -7.51 12.16
C SER A 145 -14.24 -6.74 12.31
N TYR A 146 -14.33 -5.55 11.70
CA TYR A 146 -15.54 -4.74 11.69
C TYR A 146 -16.73 -5.48 11.09
N PHE A 147 -16.56 -6.01 9.87
CA PHE A 147 -17.63 -6.70 9.15
C PHE A 147 -18.07 -7.97 9.87
N SER A 148 -17.15 -8.68 10.53
CA SER A 148 -17.45 -9.91 11.27
C SER A 148 -18.41 -9.74 12.45
N HIS A 149 -18.51 -8.52 13.00
CA HIS A 149 -19.39 -8.19 14.13
C HIS A 149 -20.67 -7.48 13.69
N GLN A 150 -20.91 -7.32 12.38
CA GLN A 150 -22.14 -6.72 11.88
C GLN A 150 -23.33 -7.67 12.01
N LYS A 151 -24.52 -7.11 12.29
CA LYS A 151 -25.77 -7.87 12.42
C LYS A 151 -26.28 -8.42 11.09
N SER A 152 -26.06 -7.70 9.98
CA SER A 152 -26.52 -8.12 8.65
C SER A 152 -25.71 -9.33 8.14
N PRO A 153 -26.36 -10.41 7.67
CA PRO A 153 -25.66 -11.58 7.12
C PRO A 153 -24.74 -11.23 5.94
N VAL A 154 -25.18 -10.33 5.06
CA VAL A 154 -24.40 -9.84 3.91
C VAL A 154 -23.14 -9.11 4.38
N ARG A 155 -23.28 -8.19 5.34
CA ARG A 155 -22.12 -7.48 5.91
C ARG A 155 -21.19 -8.44 6.65
N ARG A 156 -21.73 -9.43 7.35
CA ARG A 156 -20.94 -10.46 8.04
C ARG A 156 -20.15 -11.34 7.10
N PHE A 157 -20.68 -11.59 5.91
CA PHE A 157 -20.00 -12.29 4.82
C PHE A 157 -18.78 -11.52 4.32
N LEU A 158 -18.85 -10.18 4.22
CA LEU A 158 -17.69 -9.34 3.83
C LEU A 158 -16.49 -9.54 4.76
N GLY A 159 -16.71 -9.94 6.01
CA GLY A 159 -15.63 -10.30 6.93
C GLY A 159 -14.74 -11.45 6.43
N TRP A 160 -15.14 -12.23 5.42
CA TRP A 160 -14.30 -13.27 4.81
C TRP A 160 -13.16 -12.73 3.94
N MET A 161 -13.05 -11.42 3.74
CA MET A 161 -11.87 -10.81 3.13
C MET A 161 -10.56 -11.16 3.87
N ASN A 162 -10.65 -11.56 5.14
CA ASN A 162 -9.57 -12.19 5.88
C ASN A 162 -10.05 -13.55 6.43
N PRO A 163 -9.75 -14.66 5.74
CA PRO A 163 -10.19 -15.99 6.15
C PRO A 163 -9.51 -16.47 7.45
N PHE A 164 -8.27 -16.04 7.71
CA PHE A 164 -7.53 -16.40 8.92
C PHE A 164 -8.21 -15.85 10.17
N LEU A 165 -8.67 -14.58 10.12
CA LEU A 165 -9.43 -13.99 11.23
C LEU A 165 -10.70 -14.78 11.53
N LYS A 166 -11.44 -15.17 10.48
CA LYS A 166 -12.67 -15.96 10.62
C LYS A 166 -12.40 -17.33 11.24
N PHE A 167 -11.39 -18.02 10.74
CA PHE A 167 -10.99 -19.33 11.24
C PHE A 167 -10.53 -19.24 12.71
N ASN A 168 -9.69 -18.28 13.05
CA ASN A 168 -9.19 -18.07 14.41
C ASN A 168 -10.30 -17.70 15.39
N LYS A 169 -11.22 -16.80 15.00
CA LYS A 169 -12.44 -16.51 15.78
C LYS A 169 -13.33 -17.73 15.95
N TRP A 170 -13.44 -18.60 14.93
CA TRP A 170 -14.19 -19.84 15.05
C TRP A 170 -13.54 -20.80 16.05
N LEU A 171 -12.21 -20.95 16.05
CA LEU A 171 -11.49 -21.74 17.05
C LEU A 171 -11.69 -21.17 18.47
N ASP A 172 -11.68 -19.85 18.60
CA ASP A 172 -11.79 -19.15 19.88
C ASP A 172 -13.24 -18.93 20.35
N ARG A 173 -14.26 -19.35 19.57
CA ARG A 173 -15.69 -19.02 19.79
C ARG A 173 -16.24 -19.31 21.18
N LYS A 174 -15.65 -20.27 21.90
CA LYS A 174 -16.07 -20.69 23.25
C LYS A 174 -15.41 -19.84 24.37
N LYS A 175 -14.43 -19.00 24.05
CA LYS A 175 -13.72 -18.17 25.02
C LYS A 175 -14.52 -16.87 25.29
N PRO A 176 -14.65 -16.43 26.55
CA PRO A 176 -15.41 -15.22 26.89
C PRO A 176 -14.93 -13.96 26.14
N GLY A 177 -13.61 -13.78 26.02
CA GLY A 177 -13.01 -12.64 25.32
C GLY A 177 -13.24 -12.62 23.80
N ALA A 178 -13.63 -13.74 23.18
CA ALA A 178 -13.84 -13.81 21.73
C ALA A 178 -15.09 -13.06 21.26
N GLN A 179 -16.01 -12.74 22.18
CA GLN A 179 -17.22 -11.97 21.91
C GLN A 179 -17.03 -10.47 22.20
N VAL A 180 -15.89 -10.08 22.77
CA VAL A 180 -15.60 -8.69 23.09
C VAL A 180 -15.13 -7.98 21.83
N TYR A 181 -15.91 -7.00 21.39
CA TYR A 181 -15.58 -6.14 20.26
C TYR A 181 -15.94 -4.70 20.61
N SER A 182 -14.99 -3.80 20.38
CA SER A 182 -15.22 -2.37 20.55
C SER A 182 -15.61 -1.78 19.20
N ASP A 183 -16.84 -1.27 19.08
CA ASP A 183 -17.28 -0.60 17.86
C ASP A 183 -16.41 0.64 17.58
N PRO A 184 -16.00 0.87 16.32
CA PRO A 184 -15.28 2.08 15.96
C PRO A 184 -16.16 3.30 16.22
N GLY A 185 -15.54 4.44 16.55
CA GLY A 185 -16.28 5.68 16.76
C GLY A 185 -16.82 6.27 15.46
N TRP A 186 -16.15 5.99 14.34
CA TRP A 186 -16.60 6.41 13.02
C TRP A 186 -16.02 5.51 11.92
N HIS A 187 -16.77 5.35 10.84
CA HIS A 187 -16.33 4.69 9.63
C HIS A 187 -16.99 5.31 8.40
N ASP A 188 -16.37 5.13 7.25
CA ASP A 188 -16.95 5.44 5.93
C ASP A 188 -16.56 4.36 4.95
N PHE A 189 -17.55 3.79 4.26
CA PHE A 189 -17.35 2.72 3.29
C PHE A 189 -18.14 3.09 2.03
N VAL A 190 -17.43 3.23 0.93
CA VAL A 190 -17.96 3.75 -0.31
C VAL A 190 -17.55 2.83 -1.43
N LEU A 191 -18.52 2.27 -2.15
CA LEU A 191 -18.31 1.58 -3.41
C LEU A 191 -18.83 2.48 -4.54
N SER A 192 -17.94 2.96 -5.40
CA SER A 192 -18.27 3.79 -6.55
C SER A 192 -18.14 3.04 -7.86
N ALA A 193 -18.98 3.38 -8.83
CA ALA A 193 -18.83 2.97 -10.21
C ALA A 193 -19.23 4.12 -11.13
N GLY A 194 -18.59 4.21 -12.29
CA GLY A 194 -18.92 5.24 -13.27
C GLY A 194 -17.99 5.29 -14.46
N TRP A 195 -17.91 6.48 -15.05
CA TRP A 195 -17.09 6.81 -16.20
C TRP A 195 -15.87 7.64 -15.77
N ARG A 196 -14.73 7.36 -16.40
CA ARG A 196 -13.48 8.10 -16.22
C ARG A 196 -12.88 8.45 -17.58
N ARG A 197 -12.58 9.72 -17.82
CA ARG A 197 -11.81 10.19 -18.98
C ARG A 197 -10.44 10.65 -18.56
N THR A 198 -9.40 10.04 -19.13
CA THR A 198 -8.00 10.39 -18.91
C THR A 198 -7.46 11.14 -20.13
N SER A 199 -6.72 12.23 -19.92
CA SER A 199 -6.08 13.02 -20.97
C SER A 199 -4.67 13.38 -20.54
N GLY A 200 -3.66 13.16 -21.38
CA GLY A 200 -2.26 13.43 -21.04
C GLY A 200 -1.41 13.77 -22.25
N ALA A 201 -0.22 14.32 -22.01
CA ALA A 201 0.70 14.71 -23.07
C ALA A 201 1.11 13.52 -23.96
N GLY A 202 1.10 13.71 -25.27
CA GLY A 202 1.57 12.71 -26.25
C GLY A 202 0.60 11.55 -26.51
N ARG A 203 -0.60 11.52 -25.91
CA ARG A 203 -1.60 10.47 -26.15
C ARG A 203 -3.01 11.02 -26.29
N GLY A 204 -3.84 10.34 -27.08
CA GLY A 204 -5.26 10.63 -27.19
C GLY A 204 -5.98 10.48 -25.85
N ALA A 205 -7.07 11.21 -25.66
CA ALA A 205 -7.92 11.03 -24.49
C ALA A 205 -8.54 9.63 -24.51
N LEU A 206 -8.65 9.01 -23.33
CA LEU A 206 -9.12 7.64 -23.15
C LEU A 206 -10.31 7.62 -22.20
N ASP A 207 -11.41 7.05 -22.66
CA ASP A 207 -12.63 6.84 -21.89
C ASP A 207 -12.68 5.40 -21.35
N THR A 208 -12.85 5.28 -20.03
CA THR A 208 -12.83 4.01 -19.30
C THR A 208 -14.04 3.91 -18.37
N GLY A 209 -14.52 2.69 -18.14
CA GLY A 209 -15.38 2.41 -16.99
C GLY A 209 -14.50 2.28 -15.75
N PHE A 210 -14.98 2.73 -14.59
CA PHE A 210 -14.21 2.61 -13.35
C PHE A 210 -15.05 2.07 -12.20
N VAL A 211 -14.39 1.35 -11.30
CA VAL A 211 -14.91 0.88 -10.02
C VAL A 211 -13.94 1.29 -8.92
N GLY A 212 -14.47 1.92 -7.87
CA GLY A 212 -13.69 2.39 -6.73
C GLY A 212 -14.23 1.86 -5.41
N LEU A 213 -13.35 1.48 -4.51
CA LEU A 213 -13.63 1.15 -3.12
C LEU A 213 -12.85 2.12 -2.24
N GLU A 214 -13.53 2.88 -1.41
CA GLU A 214 -12.92 3.72 -0.39
C GLU A 214 -13.42 3.29 0.99
N THR A 215 -12.49 3.05 1.91
CA THR A 215 -12.80 2.65 3.27
C THR A 215 -11.98 3.45 4.26
N GLN A 216 -12.61 3.83 5.37
CA GLN A 216 -11.96 4.49 6.49
C GLN A 216 -12.60 4.02 7.79
N ILE A 217 -11.76 3.74 8.80
CA ILE A 217 -12.21 3.38 10.15
C ILE A 217 -11.39 4.18 11.15
N ILE A 218 -12.08 4.90 12.04
CA ILE A 218 -11.49 5.53 13.23
C ILE A 218 -11.84 4.65 14.43
N LEU A 219 -10.83 3.94 14.93
CA LEU A 219 -10.92 2.91 15.98
C LEU A 219 -10.95 3.52 17.39
N ILE A 220 -11.47 4.74 17.50
CA ILE A 220 -11.60 5.49 18.76
C ILE A 220 -13.09 5.55 19.09
N PRO A 221 -13.63 4.72 19.99
CA PRO A 221 -15.07 4.61 20.22
C PRO A 221 -15.76 5.93 20.57
N GLU A 222 -15.04 6.84 21.22
CA GLU A 222 -15.52 8.15 21.66
C GLU A 222 -15.53 9.18 20.52
N TYR A 223 -14.91 8.90 19.39
CA TYR A 223 -14.77 9.86 18.29
C TYR A 223 -16.12 10.40 17.82
N GLY A 224 -16.24 11.73 17.78
CA GLY A 224 -17.46 12.42 17.36
C GLY A 224 -18.61 12.42 18.37
N ARG A 225 -18.46 11.75 19.52
CA ARG A 225 -19.48 11.73 20.60
C ARG A 225 -19.31 12.91 21.57
N PRO A 226 -20.39 13.44 22.18
CA PRO A 226 -20.28 14.46 23.22
C PRO A 226 -19.35 14.02 24.37
N GLY A 227 -18.52 14.93 24.85
CA GLY A 227 -17.58 14.68 25.94
C GLY A 227 -16.20 15.30 25.70
N THR A 228 -15.38 15.25 26.75
CA THR A 228 -13.96 15.62 26.70
C THR A 228 -13.12 14.37 26.92
N VAL A 229 -12.24 14.07 25.98
CA VAL A 229 -11.36 12.90 26.03
C VAL A 229 -9.93 13.34 25.73
N ARG A 230 -8.97 12.80 26.47
CA ARG A 230 -7.54 12.92 26.18
C ARG A 230 -6.88 11.59 26.50
N ARG A 231 -6.22 10.96 25.51
CA ARG A 231 -5.54 9.69 25.73
C ARG A 231 -4.40 9.46 24.74
N THR A 232 -3.48 8.60 25.14
CA THR A 232 -2.46 8.04 24.25
C THR A 232 -2.95 6.69 23.75
N LEU A 233 -2.93 6.52 22.45
CA LEU A 233 -3.30 5.31 21.72
C LEU A 233 -2.02 4.54 21.38
N ARG A 234 -1.97 3.27 21.79
CA ARG A 234 -0.84 2.36 21.56
C ARG A 234 -1.13 1.27 20.53
N ASP A 235 -2.34 1.27 19.98
CA ASP A 235 -2.78 0.39 18.91
C ASP A 235 -3.42 1.24 17.80
N THR A 236 -3.68 0.61 16.65
CA THR A 236 -4.19 1.25 15.43
C THR A 236 -5.40 2.13 15.74
N SER A 237 -5.26 3.41 15.44
CA SER A 237 -6.27 4.45 15.72
C SER A 237 -7.05 4.85 14.47
N LEU A 238 -6.40 4.78 13.31
CA LEU A 238 -6.94 5.07 11.99
C LEU A 238 -6.47 3.99 11.02
N SER A 239 -7.38 3.52 10.19
CA SER A 239 -7.10 2.64 9.06
C SER A 239 -7.87 3.11 7.84
N GLU A 240 -7.19 3.26 6.72
CA GLU A 240 -7.78 3.64 5.43
C GLU A 240 -7.29 2.71 4.32
N LEU A 241 -8.18 2.38 3.39
CA LEU A 241 -7.87 1.64 2.17
C LEU A 241 -8.68 2.24 1.03
N THR A 242 -8.02 2.53 -0.08
CA THR A 242 -8.62 2.95 -1.33
C THR A 242 -8.12 2.07 -2.47
N LEU A 243 -9.04 1.59 -3.29
CA LEU A 243 -8.76 0.86 -4.52
C LEU A 243 -9.58 1.50 -5.64
N ASP A 244 -8.95 1.88 -6.74
CA ASP A 244 -9.57 2.35 -7.97
C ASP A 244 -9.07 1.48 -9.11
N VAL A 245 -9.99 0.86 -9.83
CA VAL A 245 -9.70 0.04 -11.00
C VAL A 245 -10.50 0.62 -12.14
N ALA A 246 -9.82 0.91 -13.23
CA ALA A 246 -10.46 1.32 -14.46
C ALA A 246 -10.15 0.35 -15.59
N LEU A 247 -11.15 0.20 -16.44
CA LEU A 247 -11.20 -0.81 -17.47
C LEU A 247 -11.68 -0.16 -18.76
N GLY A 248 -10.91 -0.34 -19.81
CA GLY A 248 -11.24 0.11 -21.15
C GLY A 248 -10.59 -0.80 -22.19
N GLN A 249 -11.03 -0.62 -23.44
CA GLN A 249 -10.50 -1.37 -24.56
C GLN A 249 -9.12 -0.85 -24.94
N ARG A 250 -8.24 -1.77 -25.34
CA ARG A 250 -6.92 -1.41 -25.85
C ARG A 250 -7.01 -0.54 -27.10
N PRO A 251 -6.41 0.67 -27.10
CA PRO A 251 -6.33 1.49 -28.30
C PRO A 251 -5.63 0.75 -29.46
N PRO A 252 -6.02 1.00 -30.72
CA PRO A 252 -5.25 0.54 -31.89
C PRO A 252 -3.81 1.07 -31.86
N GLY A 253 -2.81 0.26 -32.25
CA GLY A 253 -1.40 0.65 -32.24
C GLY A 253 -0.66 0.46 -30.92
N GLU A 254 -1.27 -0.21 -29.94
CA GLU A 254 -0.64 -0.59 -28.66
C GLU A 254 -0.42 -2.11 -28.54
N GLU A 255 0.00 -2.76 -29.64
CA GLU A 255 0.17 -4.22 -29.69
C GLU A 255 1.29 -4.73 -28.75
N HIS A 256 2.26 -3.89 -28.41
CA HIS A 256 3.35 -4.17 -27.46
C HIS A 256 2.89 -4.22 -26.00
N LEU A 257 1.65 -3.83 -25.70
CA LEU A 257 1.06 -3.97 -24.38
C LEU A 257 0.41 -5.33 -24.19
N ARG A 258 0.43 -5.82 -22.94
CA ARG A 258 -0.17 -7.09 -22.56
C ARG A 258 -1.65 -7.18 -22.98
N THR A 259 -2.06 -8.35 -23.45
CA THR A 259 -3.46 -8.65 -23.80
C THR A 259 -4.37 -8.76 -22.58
N GLY A 260 -5.65 -8.44 -22.75
CA GLY A 260 -6.69 -8.59 -21.72
C GLY A 260 -7.26 -7.28 -21.19
N LEU A 261 -8.12 -7.41 -20.16
CA LEU A 261 -8.74 -6.30 -19.45
C LEU A 261 -7.81 -5.84 -18.32
N ASP A 262 -7.18 -4.69 -18.48
CA ASP A 262 -6.71 -3.85 -17.36
C ASP A 262 -6.37 -2.47 -17.92
N GLU A 263 -6.89 -1.41 -17.32
CA GLU A 263 -6.55 -0.03 -17.70
C GLU A 263 -6.49 0.90 -16.49
N GLU A 264 -5.42 0.67 -15.73
CA GLU A 264 -4.98 1.37 -14.53
C GLU A 264 -5.62 0.90 -13.22
N ILE A 265 -4.75 0.48 -12.30
CA ILE A 265 -5.05 0.15 -10.92
C ILE A 265 -4.33 1.18 -10.04
N ASN A 266 -5.08 1.82 -9.15
CA ASN A 266 -4.56 2.61 -8.06
C ASN A 266 -4.99 1.99 -6.74
N PHE A 267 -4.04 1.72 -5.87
CA PHE A 267 -4.28 1.19 -4.54
C PHE A 267 -3.49 2.03 -3.54
N SER A 268 -4.12 2.44 -2.45
CA SER A 268 -3.38 3.04 -1.35
C SER A 268 -3.99 2.70 0.00
N THR A 269 -3.13 2.58 1.00
CA THR A 269 -3.53 2.36 2.39
C THR A 269 -2.84 3.37 3.30
N ARG A 270 -3.46 3.64 4.45
CA ARG A 270 -2.87 4.46 5.51
C ARG A 270 -3.25 3.87 6.86
N VAL A 271 -2.28 3.76 7.75
CA VAL A 271 -2.48 3.28 9.12
C VAL A 271 -1.77 4.18 10.11
N VAL A 272 -2.36 4.35 11.30
CA VAL A 272 -1.77 5.12 12.39
C VAL A 272 -1.73 4.25 13.66
N GLY A 273 -0.58 3.63 13.91
CA GLY A 273 -0.38 2.67 15.00
C GLY A 273 -0.23 3.30 16.40
N LEU A 274 0.31 4.52 16.48
CA LEU A 274 0.48 5.26 17.73
C LEU A 274 -0.07 6.67 17.58
N ALA A 275 -0.84 7.16 18.55
CA ALA A 275 -1.37 8.52 18.46
C ALA A 275 -1.67 9.17 19.82
N LEU A 276 -1.58 10.50 19.86
CA LEU A 276 -2.15 11.32 20.91
C LEU A 276 -3.51 11.80 20.43
N PHE A 277 -4.57 11.42 21.15
CA PHE A 277 -5.93 11.80 20.82
C PHE A 277 -6.50 12.79 21.84
N ARG A 278 -7.13 13.86 21.33
CA ARG A 278 -7.86 14.84 22.13
C ARG A 278 -9.18 15.18 21.45
N GLN A 279 -10.25 15.19 22.23
CA GLN A 279 -11.57 15.61 21.78
C GLN A 279 -12.23 16.50 22.83
N LYS A 280 -12.98 17.50 22.36
CA LYS A 280 -13.91 18.28 23.17
C LYS A 280 -15.14 18.59 22.32
N ILE A 281 -16.25 17.92 22.61
CA ILE A 281 -17.53 18.06 21.91
C ILE A 281 -18.62 18.32 22.94
N ASP A 282 -19.42 19.37 22.73
CA ASP A 282 -20.55 19.70 23.60
C ASP A 282 -21.77 18.79 23.34
N GLU A 283 -22.79 18.89 24.19
CA GLU A 283 -24.03 18.12 24.06
C GLU A 283 -24.80 18.40 22.76
N LEU A 284 -24.53 19.53 22.11
CA LEU A 284 -25.11 19.92 20.83
C LEU A 284 -24.30 19.36 19.64
N GLY A 285 -23.30 18.53 19.88
CA GLY A 285 -22.43 17.93 18.86
C GLY A 285 -21.44 18.93 18.25
N ARG A 286 -21.19 20.08 18.89
CA ARG A 286 -20.25 21.10 18.41
C ARG A 286 -18.94 20.95 19.14
N GLY A 287 -17.84 20.88 18.40
CA GLY A 287 -16.56 20.64 19.02
C GLY A 287 -15.47 20.29 18.02
N TYR A 288 -14.39 19.71 18.53
CA TYR A 288 -13.32 19.21 17.70
C TYR A 288 -12.79 17.87 18.22
N ALA A 289 -12.20 17.11 17.30
CA ALA A 289 -11.32 15.99 17.58
C ALA A 289 -9.97 16.25 16.89
N LEU A 290 -8.88 15.91 17.56
CA LEU A 290 -7.51 16.03 17.06
C LEU A 290 -6.76 14.74 17.41
N SER A 291 -6.15 14.13 16.40
CA SER A 291 -5.20 13.04 16.53
C SER A 291 -3.87 13.47 15.93
N ILE A 292 -2.78 13.25 16.64
CA ILE A 292 -1.41 13.40 16.12
C ILE A 292 -0.70 12.09 16.38
N GLY A 293 -0.28 11.40 15.33
CA GLY A 293 0.25 10.05 15.44
C GLY A 293 1.42 9.75 14.52
N LEU A 294 2.02 8.60 14.75
CA LEU A 294 3.00 7.98 13.87
C LEU A 294 2.25 7.00 12.97
N GLY A 295 2.28 7.26 11.67
CA GLY A 295 1.64 6.42 10.67
C GLY A 295 2.62 5.87 9.66
N SER A 296 2.07 4.98 8.83
CA SER A 296 2.72 4.37 7.69
C SER A 296 1.67 4.16 6.60
N ALA A 297 2.08 4.00 5.36
CA ALA A 297 1.20 3.87 4.21
C ALA A 297 1.84 3.05 3.09
N LEU A 298 1.02 2.58 2.16
CA LEU A 298 1.46 1.99 0.90
C LEU A 298 0.73 2.70 -0.24
N THR A 299 1.47 3.10 -1.27
CA THR A 299 0.89 3.58 -2.52
C THR A 299 1.31 2.65 -3.65
N TYR A 300 0.36 2.16 -4.43
CA TYR A 300 0.58 1.35 -5.61
C TYR A 300 -0.20 1.95 -6.78
N VAL A 301 0.49 2.18 -7.89
CA VAL A 301 -0.09 2.58 -9.15
C VAL A 301 0.50 1.70 -10.23
N ARG A 302 -0.36 1.19 -11.10
CA ARG A 302 0.07 0.45 -12.28
C ARG A 302 -0.85 0.75 -13.44
N LYS A 303 -0.31 1.41 -14.46
CA LYS A 303 -0.94 1.46 -15.78
C LYS A 303 -0.74 0.13 -16.51
N ARG A 304 -1.46 -0.06 -17.61
CA ARG A 304 -1.38 -1.30 -18.41
C ARG A 304 0.10 -1.64 -18.67
N PRO A 305 0.58 -2.83 -18.24
CA PRO A 305 1.98 -3.19 -18.37
C PRO A 305 2.37 -3.46 -19.83
N THR A 306 3.64 -3.21 -20.15
CA THR A 306 4.27 -3.75 -21.36
C THR A 306 4.51 -5.26 -21.19
N LEU A 307 4.86 -5.97 -22.27
CA LEU A 307 5.26 -7.38 -22.18
C LEU A 307 6.50 -7.60 -21.29
N TYR A 308 7.39 -6.62 -21.22
CA TYR A 308 8.60 -6.69 -20.38
C TYR A 308 8.25 -6.64 -18.89
N ASP A 309 7.14 -6.00 -18.51
CA ASP A 309 6.68 -5.90 -17.12
C ASP A 309 5.99 -7.18 -16.60
N SER A 310 5.84 -8.24 -17.41
CA SER A 310 4.94 -9.37 -17.12
C SER A 310 5.58 -10.68 -16.60
N ARG A 311 6.73 -10.64 -15.93
CA ARG A 311 7.56 -11.81 -15.51
C ARG A 311 8.06 -12.70 -16.66
N SER A 312 7.70 -12.39 -17.89
CA SER A 312 8.02 -13.18 -19.08
C SER A 312 9.41 -12.91 -19.65
N VAL A 313 10.11 -11.91 -19.12
CA VAL A 313 11.46 -11.53 -19.54
C VAL A 313 12.36 -11.69 -18.33
N LEU A 314 13.39 -12.52 -18.47
CA LEU A 314 14.37 -12.83 -17.44
C LEU A 314 15.63 -12.01 -17.69
N ALA A 315 16.04 -11.22 -16.71
CA ALA A 315 17.26 -10.44 -16.79
C ALA A 315 18.45 -11.36 -17.11
N ARG A 316 19.40 -10.90 -17.95
CA ARG A 316 20.59 -11.63 -18.43
C ARG A 316 20.35 -12.84 -19.33
N LEU A 317 19.20 -13.50 -19.26
CA LEU A 317 18.86 -14.63 -20.13
C LEU A 317 18.20 -14.15 -21.42
N ASP A 318 17.36 -13.11 -21.33
CA ASP A 318 16.71 -12.49 -22.46
C ASP A 318 17.41 -11.18 -22.88
N PRO A 319 17.29 -10.77 -24.16
CA PRO A 319 17.77 -9.47 -24.59
C PRO A 319 16.95 -8.32 -23.96
N PRO A 320 17.56 -7.14 -23.75
CA PRO A 320 16.83 -5.95 -23.32
C PRO A 320 15.77 -5.53 -24.37
N PRO A 321 14.76 -4.74 -23.98
CA PRO A 321 13.75 -4.25 -24.89
C PRO A 321 14.36 -3.41 -26.02
N ALA A 322 13.77 -3.51 -27.21
CA ALA A 322 14.12 -2.63 -28.32
C ALA A 322 13.91 -1.16 -27.96
N THR A 323 14.82 -0.31 -28.44
CA THR A 323 14.77 1.15 -28.27
C THR A 323 14.12 1.83 -29.50
N PRO A 324 13.41 2.97 -29.32
CA PRO A 324 13.03 3.58 -28.05
C PRO A 324 12.04 2.71 -27.26
N THR A 325 12.20 2.72 -25.94
CA THR A 325 11.30 2.02 -25.03
C THR A 325 10.02 2.82 -24.78
N ASP A 326 8.91 2.13 -24.45
CA ASP A 326 7.62 2.76 -24.11
C ASP A 326 7.06 2.18 -22.81
N PHE A 327 7.85 2.24 -21.75
CA PHE A 327 7.41 1.81 -20.43
C PHE A 327 6.25 2.67 -19.91
N ARG A 328 5.27 2.00 -19.32
CA ARG A 328 4.05 2.62 -18.79
C ARG A 328 4.26 2.95 -17.32
N ASP A 329 3.71 4.09 -16.87
CA ASP A 329 3.88 4.56 -15.50
C ASP A 329 3.40 3.51 -14.48
N LYS A 330 4.26 3.25 -13.50
CA LYS A 330 4.07 2.28 -12.43
C LYS A 330 4.88 2.72 -11.22
N MET A 331 4.33 2.54 -10.02
CA MET A 331 5.04 2.81 -8.78
C MET A 331 4.47 2.02 -7.60
N THR A 332 5.35 1.55 -6.73
CA THR A 332 5.03 1.05 -5.40
C THR A 332 5.88 1.83 -4.42
N VAL A 333 5.25 2.48 -3.45
CA VAL A 333 5.90 3.33 -2.46
C VAL A 333 5.53 2.81 -1.08
N ALA A 334 6.51 2.25 -0.37
CA ALA A 334 6.40 1.94 1.04
C ALA A 334 6.74 3.20 1.84
N HIS A 335 5.71 3.83 2.39
CA HIS A 335 5.85 4.99 3.27
C HIS A 335 6.22 4.49 4.67
N LEU A 336 7.51 4.46 4.98
CA LEU A 336 8.08 3.72 6.11
C LEU A 336 7.49 4.16 7.45
N ALA A 337 7.64 5.45 7.76
CA ALA A 337 7.08 6.05 8.96
C ALA A 337 7.03 7.58 8.82
N GLY A 338 6.06 8.20 9.49
CA GLY A 338 6.02 9.64 9.60
C GLY A 338 4.79 10.19 10.32
N PRO A 339 4.76 11.51 10.60
CA PRO A 339 3.67 12.12 11.34
C PRO A 339 2.37 12.14 10.52
N VAL A 340 1.26 11.87 11.21
CA VAL A 340 -0.10 12.03 10.68
C VAL A 340 -0.90 12.90 11.63
N VAL A 341 -1.50 13.97 11.11
CA VAL A 341 -2.39 14.87 11.84
C VAL A 341 -3.79 14.71 11.29
N ASP A 342 -4.75 14.32 12.13
CA ASP A 342 -6.18 14.23 11.79
C ASP A 342 -6.96 15.18 12.69
N TRP A 343 -7.50 16.24 12.11
CA TRP A 343 -8.31 17.22 12.80
C TRP A 343 -9.71 17.25 12.22
N THR A 344 -10.71 17.12 13.09
CA THR A 344 -12.11 17.24 12.70
C THR A 344 -12.81 18.30 13.53
N ARG A 345 -13.49 19.22 12.85
CA ARG A 345 -14.42 20.19 13.45
C ARG A 345 -15.85 19.73 13.22
N PHE A 346 -16.59 19.65 14.32
CA PHE A 346 -18.02 19.35 14.34
C PHE A 346 -18.81 20.63 14.62
N SER A 347 -19.83 20.89 13.81
CA SER A 347 -20.79 21.98 13.97
C SER A 347 -22.19 21.51 13.57
N ARG A 348 -23.21 22.37 13.71
CA ARG A 348 -24.60 22.05 13.34
C ARG A 348 -24.73 21.86 11.83
N GLY A 349 -24.81 20.60 11.40
CA GLY A 349 -25.01 20.21 10.00
C GLY A 349 -23.78 20.41 9.09
N LEU A 350 -22.62 20.74 9.67
CA LEU A 350 -21.34 20.88 8.98
C LEU A 350 -20.28 20.09 9.73
N LYS A 351 -19.58 19.21 9.01
CA LYS A 351 -18.37 18.51 9.48
C LYS A 351 -17.24 18.86 8.52
N ILE A 352 -16.12 19.32 9.08
CA ILE A 352 -14.88 19.54 8.32
C ILE A 352 -13.83 18.62 8.92
N ARG A 353 -13.20 17.78 8.11
CA ARG A 353 -12.06 16.96 8.51
C ARG A 353 -10.87 17.30 7.64
N ALA A 354 -9.74 17.62 8.27
CA ALA A 354 -8.47 17.83 7.60
C ALA A 354 -7.48 16.76 8.08
N VAL A 355 -6.86 16.07 7.14
CA VAL A 355 -5.81 15.08 7.40
C VAL A 355 -4.55 15.52 6.65
N ALA A 356 -3.41 15.55 7.33
CA ALA A 356 -2.12 15.83 6.72
C ALA A 356 -1.09 14.80 7.19
N ASP A 357 -0.19 14.43 6.29
CA ASP A 357 0.88 13.48 6.58
C ASP A 357 2.15 13.80 5.80
N ALA A 358 3.26 13.30 6.33
CA ALA A 358 4.56 13.32 5.70
C ALA A 358 5.29 12.00 6.02
N TYR A 359 6.02 11.44 5.07
CA TYR A 359 6.69 10.15 5.22
C TYR A 359 8.10 10.14 4.65
N LEU A 360 8.95 9.28 5.24
CA LEU A 360 10.13 8.76 4.58
C LEU A 360 9.71 7.60 3.68
N ASP A 361 10.16 7.62 2.43
CA ASP A 361 9.72 6.69 1.41
C ASP A 361 10.85 5.77 0.96
N PHE A 362 10.52 4.49 0.79
CA PHE A 362 11.21 3.59 -0.13
C PHE A 362 10.30 3.33 -1.32
N ALA A 363 10.81 3.49 -2.54
CA ALA A 363 10.00 3.39 -3.74
C ALA A 363 10.62 2.50 -4.80
N MET A 364 9.76 1.75 -5.49
CA MET A 364 10.03 1.09 -6.77
C MET A 364 9.18 1.81 -7.80
N MET A 365 9.79 2.53 -8.75
CA MET A 365 8.99 3.29 -9.71
C MET A 365 9.59 3.39 -11.09
N ASN A 366 8.72 3.58 -12.06
CA ASN A 366 9.08 3.93 -13.41
C ASN A 366 9.92 5.21 -13.42
N ALA A 367 11.09 5.15 -14.07
CA ALA A 367 11.91 6.33 -14.33
C ALA A 367 11.23 7.19 -15.41
N TYR A 368 10.74 8.37 -15.05
CA TYR A 368 9.87 9.12 -15.96
C TYR A 368 10.60 9.61 -17.22
N ALA A 369 11.88 9.96 -17.09
CA ALA A 369 12.72 10.37 -18.23
C ALA A 369 13.23 9.21 -19.09
N PHE A 370 13.04 7.95 -18.66
CA PHE A 370 13.72 6.81 -19.29
C PHE A 370 13.29 6.56 -20.74
N ASN A 371 12.01 6.71 -21.07
CA ASN A 371 11.56 6.56 -22.46
C ASN A 371 12.13 7.65 -23.39
N ALA A 372 12.38 8.85 -22.86
CA ALA A 372 13.06 9.92 -23.61
C ALA A 372 14.56 9.64 -23.74
N TYR A 373 15.18 9.11 -22.68
CA TYR A 373 16.58 8.70 -22.66
C TYR A 373 16.86 7.60 -23.69
N SER A 374 16.04 6.55 -23.71
CA SER A 374 16.22 5.41 -24.62
C SER A 374 16.00 5.74 -26.10
N ALA A 375 15.43 6.91 -26.42
CA ALA A 375 15.29 7.37 -27.80
C ALA A 375 16.61 7.87 -28.41
N VAL A 376 17.59 8.22 -27.59
CA VAL A 376 18.87 8.82 -28.04
C VAL A 376 20.11 8.16 -27.41
N HIS A 377 19.93 7.33 -26.38
CA HIS A 377 21.02 6.58 -25.74
C HIS A 377 20.79 5.06 -25.81
N ALA A 378 21.89 4.31 -25.82
CA ALA A 378 21.90 2.88 -25.59
C ALA A 378 21.44 2.57 -24.16
N VAL A 379 20.79 1.43 -23.96
CA VAL A 379 20.28 1.00 -22.64
C VAL A 379 21.06 -0.17 -22.07
N GLU A 380 21.96 -0.76 -22.86
CA GLU A 380 22.87 -1.81 -22.46
C GLU A 380 23.87 -1.31 -21.40
N GLY A 381 24.04 -2.08 -20.32
CA GLY A 381 24.96 -1.75 -19.23
C GLY A 381 24.41 -0.77 -18.18
N LEU A 382 23.15 -0.33 -18.30
CA LEU A 382 22.45 0.38 -17.22
C LEU A 382 22.04 -0.58 -16.10
N LYS A 383 21.72 -0.02 -14.92
CA LYS A 383 21.02 -0.68 -13.80
C LYS A 383 20.00 -1.71 -14.31
N THR A 384 20.02 -2.94 -13.78
CA THR A 384 19.33 -4.07 -14.41
C THR A 384 17.82 -3.89 -14.44
N THR A 385 17.21 -3.42 -13.34
CA THR A 385 15.76 -3.17 -13.28
C THR A 385 15.32 -2.05 -14.23
N LEU A 386 16.20 -1.07 -14.46
CA LEU A 386 15.92 0.06 -15.33
C LEU A 386 16.00 -0.34 -16.80
N SER A 387 17.06 -1.03 -17.21
CA SER A 387 17.25 -1.49 -18.60
C SER A 387 16.17 -2.46 -19.04
N TYR A 388 15.82 -3.44 -18.20
CA TYR A 388 14.86 -4.49 -18.55
C TYR A 388 13.41 -4.11 -18.30
N TYR A 389 13.13 -3.34 -17.26
CA TYR A 389 11.76 -3.14 -16.77
C TYR A 389 11.40 -1.66 -16.57
N GLY A 390 12.29 -0.72 -16.90
CA GLY A 390 12.02 0.72 -16.88
C GLY A 390 11.77 1.31 -15.49
N TYR A 391 12.07 0.58 -14.41
CA TYR A 391 11.89 1.05 -13.04
C TYR A 391 13.20 1.00 -12.25
N HIS A 392 13.28 1.78 -11.18
CA HIS A 392 14.43 1.82 -10.29
C HIS A 392 13.99 1.83 -8.82
N TYR A 393 14.92 1.49 -7.94
CA TYR A 393 14.78 1.67 -6.49
C TYR A 393 15.19 3.07 -6.08
N ALA A 394 14.41 3.68 -5.21
CA ALA A 394 14.63 5.05 -4.77
C ALA A 394 14.31 5.26 -3.30
N LEU A 395 15.02 6.21 -2.70
CA LEU A 395 14.72 6.78 -1.39
C LEU A 395 14.20 8.20 -1.58
N GLY A 396 13.30 8.62 -0.71
CA GLY A 396 12.74 9.95 -0.82
C GLY A 396 11.77 10.30 0.29
N GLY A 397 10.90 11.24 -0.02
CA GLY A 397 9.86 11.67 0.91
C GLY A 397 8.59 12.08 0.19
N SER A 398 7.50 11.98 0.95
CA SER A 398 6.18 12.38 0.49
C SER A 398 5.48 13.23 1.53
N VAL A 399 4.61 14.10 1.04
CA VAL A 399 3.67 14.88 1.85
C VAL A 399 2.30 14.83 1.22
N SER A 400 1.25 14.74 2.03
CA SER A 400 -0.12 14.84 1.54
C SER A 400 -1.03 15.60 2.49
N GLY A 401 -2.09 16.18 1.91
CA GLY A 401 -3.14 16.91 2.62
C GLY A 401 -4.49 16.59 2.02
N ARG A 402 -5.48 16.32 2.88
CA ARG A 402 -6.86 16.01 2.53
C ARG A 402 -7.81 16.85 3.36
N VAL A 403 -8.81 17.45 2.74
CA VAL A 403 -9.89 18.14 3.44
C VAL A 403 -11.22 17.58 2.95
N ASP A 404 -12.02 17.03 3.86
CA ASP A 404 -13.42 16.66 3.64
C ASP A 404 -14.34 17.71 4.26
N LEU A 405 -15.34 18.14 3.53
CA LEU A 405 -16.43 18.98 3.99
C LEU A 405 -17.75 18.27 3.72
N ASP A 406 -18.46 17.91 4.78
CA ASP A 406 -19.82 17.38 4.70
C ASP A 406 -20.81 18.45 5.20
N TRP A 407 -21.70 18.89 4.32
CA TRP A 407 -22.74 19.86 4.63
C TRP A 407 -24.09 19.39 4.08
N ARG A 408 -24.98 18.97 4.98
CA ARG A 408 -26.29 18.39 4.62
C ARG A 408 -26.15 17.21 3.63
N ASN A 409 -26.55 17.40 2.38
CA ASN A 409 -26.46 16.40 1.32
C ASN A 409 -25.23 16.58 0.43
N LEU A 410 -24.47 17.66 0.59
CA LEU A 410 -23.28 17.96 -0.16
C LEU A 410 -22.05 17.41 0.57
N SER A 411 -21.16 16.75 -0.17
CA SER A 411 -19.82 16.38 0.28
C SER A 411 -18.80 16.97 -0.69
N LEU A 412 -17.77 17.64 -0.19
CA LEU A 412 -16.63 18.10 -0.97
C LEU A 412 -15.35 17.49 -0.40
N ARG A 413 -14.46 17.03 -1.27
CA ARG A 413 -13.12 16.56 -0.90
C ARG A 413 -12.08 17.25 -1.77
N GLY A 414 -11.13 17.89 -1.11
CA GLY A 414 -9.87 18.33 -1.71
C GLY A 414 -8.74 17.42 -1.24
N PHE A 415 -7.84 17.03 -2.14
CA PHE A 415 -6.63 16.28 -1.82
C PHE A 415 -5.46 16.78 -2.65
N VAL A 416 -4.28 16.83 -2.05
CA VAL A 416 -3.00 17.08 -2.72
C VAL A 416 -1.93 16.18 -2.15
N SER A 417 -1.06 15.65 -2.99
CA SER A 417 0.19 15.00 -2.56
C SER A 417 1.35 15.41 -3.44
N ALA A 418 2.53 15.45 -2.84
CA ALA A 418 3.79 15.71 -3.52
C ALA A 418 4.82 14.69 -3.05
N HIS A 419 5.62 14.21 -4.00
CA HIS A 419 6.63 13.19 -3.78
C HIS A 419 7.92 13.58 -4.51
N VAL A 420 9.06 13.28 -3.89
CA VAL A 420 10.40 13.45 -4.47
C VAL A 420 11.20 12.22 -4.12
N TRP A 421 11.82 11.62 -5.13
CA TRP A 421 12.61 10.40 -4.98
C TRP A 421 13.90 10.49 -5.77
N ASN A 422 14.93 9.88 -5.20
CA ASN A 422 16.26 9.80 -5.77
C ASN A 422 16.70 8.34 -5.78
N SER A 423 17.20 7.85 -6.91
CA SER A 423 17.60 6.46 -7.04
C SER A 423 18.70 6.07 -6.06
N VAL A 424 18.80 4.77 -5.78
CA VAL A 424 19.90 4.19 -5.02
C VAL A 424 20.89 3.57 -6.01
N GLU A 425 22.17 3.86 -5.82
CA GLU A 425 23.30 3.35 -6.61
C GLU A 425 24.15 2.34 -5.82
N GLY A 426 24.96 1.55 -6.52
CA GLY A 426 26.01 0.73 -5.89
C GLY A 426 25.56 -0.58 -5.22
N LEU A 427 24.31 -0.98 -5.38
CA LEU A 427 23.74 -2.21 -4.78
C LEU A 427 22.95 -3.06 -5.79
N ASP A 428 23.19 -2.89 -7.09
CA ASP A 428 22.59 -3.76 -8.11
C ASP A 428 23.11 -5.21 -7.94
N ARG A 429 22.23 -6.21 -8.14
CA ARG A 429 22.60 -7.64 -8.08
C ARG A 429 23.83 -7.95 -8.96
N PHE A 430 23.96 -7.28 -10.10
CA PHE A 430 25.04 -7.44 -11.07
C PHE A 430 25.93 -6.19 -11.16
N GLN A 431 26.21 -5.54 -10.02
CA GLN A 431 26.94 -4.26 -9.97
C GLN A 431 28.24 -4.22 -10.78
N ALA A 432 29.01 -5.31 -10.79
CA ALA A 432 30.31 -5.38 -11.47
C ALA A 432 30.21 -5.26 -13.00
N ASP A 433 29.03 -5.53 -13.55
CA ASP A 433 28.78 -5.56 -14.99
C ASP A 433 28.12 -4.27 -15.49
N LEU A 434 27.78 -3.34 -14.60
CA LEU A 434 27.18 -2.07 -14.99
C LEU A 434 28.25 -1.17 -15.63
N LEU A 435 27.92 -0.62 -16.80
CA LEU A 435 28.72 0.42 -17.46
C LEU A 435 28.25 1.81 -17.06
N ASP A 436 26.98 1.92 -16.66
CA ASP A 436 26.35 3.18 -16.28
C ASP A 436 25.38 2.98 -15.11
N ASP A 437 25.79 3.46 -13.94
CA ASP A 437 25.01 3.48 -12.70
C ASP A 437 24.42 4.88 -12.43
N SER A 438 24.07 5.60 -13.51
CA SER A 438 23.62 6.99 -13.44
C SER A 438 22.43 7.20 -12.52
N ASN A 439 22.45 8.37 -11.89
CA ASN A 439 21.42 8.80 -10.97
C ASN A 439 20.12 9.14 -11.70
N VAL A 440 18.99 8.74 -11.11
CA VAL A 440 17.63 9.02 -11.58
C VAL A 440 16.89 9.76 -10.48
N VAL A 441 16.28 10.88 -10.84
CA VAL A 441 15.46 11.68 -9.94
C VAL A 441 14.05 11.75 -10.49
N ASP A 442 13.06 11.49 -9.65
CA ASP A 442 11.66 11.49 -10.03
C ASP A 442 10.82 12.28 -9.03
N THR A 443 9.82 12.99 -9.56
CA THR A 443 8.85 13.72 -8.76
C THR A 443 7.44 13.43 -9.24
N ARG A 444 6.49 13.49 -8.31
CA ARG A 444 5.07 13.33 -8.60
C ARG A 444 4.24 14.26 -7.74
N ILE A 445 3.41 15.07 -8.38
CA ILE A 445 2.39 15.88 -7.71
C ILE A 445 1.02 15.38 -8.16
N ARG A 446 0.12 15.13 -7.22
CA ARG A 446 -1.27 14.74 -7.48
C ARG A 446 -2.19 15.70 -6.77
N TYR A 447 -3.27 16.12 -7.43
CA TYR A 447 -4.37 16.82 -6.79
C TYR A 447 -5.71 16.22 -7.21
N LEU A 448 -6.68 16.27 -6.32
CA LEU A 448 -8.03 15.77 -6.54
C LEU A 448 -9.04 16.72 -5.92
N LEU A 449 -10.05 17.09 -6.69
CA LEU A 449 -11.26 17.75 -6.22
C LEU A 449 -12.46 16.86 -6.55
N LYS A 450 -13.17 16.40 -5.52
CA LYS A 450 -14.34 15.53 -5.65
C LYS A 450 -15.55 16.18 -4.99
N ALA A 451 -16.62 16.34 -5.74
CA ALA A 451 -17.91 16.82 -5.24
C ALA A 451 -18.93 15.70 -5.31
N GLY A 452 -19.77 15.60 -4.27
CA GLY A 452 -20.78 14.56 -4.15
C GLY A 452 -22.09 15.09 -3.61
N TRP A 453 -23.19 14.59 -4.16
CA TRP A 453 -24.55 14.89 -3.72
C TRP A 453 -25.24 13.60 -3.27
N ARG A 454 -25.57 13.50 -1.98
CA ARG A 454 -26.33 12.39 -1.42
C ARG A 454 -27.78 12.48 -1.89
N VAL A 455 -28.25 11.41 -2.51
CA VAL A 455 -29.63 11.32 -2.99
C VAL A 455 -30.54 11.07 -1.77
N PRO A 456 -31.59 11.88 -1.57
CA PRO A 456 -32.47 11.71 -0.41
C PRO A 456 -33.11 10.32 -0.37
N LYS A 457 -33.21 9.74 0.84
CA LYS A 457 -33.90 8.46 1.12
C LYS A 457 -33.30 7.20 0.49
N VAL A 458 -32.17 7.30 -0.21
CA VAL A 458 -31.43 6.13 -0.73
C VAL A 458 -29.96 6.22 -0.34
N PRO A 459 -29.27 5.08 -0.14
CA PRO A 459 -27.85 5.05 0.25
C PRO A 459 -26.92 5.32 -0.96
N LEU A 460 -27.27 6.30 -1.80
CA LEU A 460 -26.54 6.64 -3.03
C LEU A 460 -26.05 8.08 -2.99
N ARG A 461 -24.88 8.30 -3.57
CA ARG A 461 -24.27 9.62 -3.81
C ARG A 461 -23.87 9.72 -5.27
N ALA A 462 -24.43 10.68 -5.99
CA ALA A 462 -23.89 11.07 -7.29
C ALA A 462 -22.62 11.88 -7.05
N PHE A 463 -21.56 11.68 -7.84
CA PHE A 463 -20.33 12.44 -7.69
C PHE A 463 -19.73 12.83 -9.04
N PHE A 464 -18.94 13.90 -8.98
CA PHE A 464 -18.05 14.34 -10.03
C PHE A 464 -16.67 14.57 -9.41
N ALA A 465 -15.60 14.21 -10.11
CA ALA A 465 -14.25 14.50 -9.65
C ALA A 465 -13.32 14.93 -10.78
N LEU A 466 -12.38 15.80 -10.44
CA LEU A 466 -11.26 16.23 -11.25
C LEU A 466 -9.98 15.83 -10.52
N GLU A 467 -9.14 15.04 -11.18
CA GLU A 467 -7.80 14.70 -10.72
C GLU A 467 -6.77 15.19 -11.71
N GLY A 468 -5.65 15.73 -11.22
CA GLY A 468 -4.49 16.03 -12.04
C GLY A 468 -3.25 15.42 -11.44
N ILE A 469 -2.38 14.92 -12.31
CA ILE A 469 -1.10 14.31 -11.96
C ILE A 469 -0.03 14.99 -12.80
N HIS A 470 0.97 15.53 -12.14
CA HIS A 470 2.18 16.04 -12.76
C HIS A 470 3.35 15.12 -12.41
N ARG A 471 4.08 14.70 -13.44
CA ARG A 471 5.32 13.92 -13.33
C ARG A 471 6.45 14.73 -13.94
N TRP A 472 7.59 14.70 -13.27
CA TRP A 472 8.85 15.17 -13.83
C TRP A 472 9.94 14.21 -13.39
N GLY A 473 10.88 13.92 -14.27
CA GLY A 473 12.04 13.12 -13.94
C GLY A 473 13.27 13.53 -14.74
N LYS A 474 14.42 13.11 -14.23
CA LYS A 474 15.74 13.34 -14.81
C LYS A 474 16.55 12.07 -14.75
N MET A 475 17.22 11.76 -15.85
CA MET A 475 18.21 10.71 -15.93
C MET A 475 19.37 11.21 -16.78
N SER A 476 20.57 11.21 -16.20
CA SER A 476 21.78 11.74 -16.86
C SER A 476 21.56 13.18 -17.36
N ASP A 477 21.70 13.41 -18.66
CA ASP A 477 21.49 14.69 -19.35
C ASP A 477 20.05 14.90 -19.87
N ILE A 478 19.16 13.92 -19.71
CA ILE A 478 17.78 13.96 -20.20
C ILE A 478 16.80 14.29 -19.07
N GLU A 479 15.94 15.29 -19.33
CA GLU A 479 14.82 15.66 -18.47
C GLU A 479 13.50 15.48 -19.22
N ALA A 480 12.50 14.97 -18.52
CA ALA A 480 11.16 14.80 -19.07
C ALA A 480 10.09 15.23 -18.07
N GLY A 481 9.01 15.82 -18.56
CA GLY A 481 7.88 16.25 -17.76
C GLY A 481 6.57 16.02 -18.49
N GLY A 482 5.50 15.78 -17.73
CA GLY A 482 4.18 15.62 -18.29
C GLY A 482 3.07 15.80 -17.27
N GLN A 483 1.88 16.03 -17.82
CA GLN A 483 0.68 16.23 -17.05
C GLN A 483 -0.40 15.30 -17.57
N GLU A 484 -1.16 14.75 -16.63
CA GLU A 484 -2.35 13.97 -16.88
C GLU A 484 -3.51 14.57 -16.10
N THR A 485 -4.67 14.68 -16.76
CA THR A 485 -5.92 15.12 -16.16
C THR A 485 -6.95 14.01 -16.30
N ARG A 486 -7.70 13.75 -15.23
CA ARG A 486 -8.75 12.74 -15.18
C ARG A 486 -10.05 13.35 -14.71
N LEU A 487 -11.11 13.07 -15.44
CA LEU A 487 -12.48 13.46 -15.09
C LEU A 487 -13.26 12.21 -14.73
N PHE A 488 -13.98 12.25 -13.62
CA PHE A 488 -14.81 11.14 -13.15
C PHE A 488 -16.25 11.62 -12.98
N ALA A 489 -17.20 10.77 -13.37
CA ALA A 489 -18.61 10.96 -13.05
C ALA A 489 -19.25 9.60 -12.76
N GLY A 490 -20.09 9.52 -11.73
CA GLY A 490 -20.74 8.26 -11.40
C GLY A 490 -21.60 8.28 -10.14
N LEU A 491 -21.89 7.07 -9.67
CA LEU A 491 -22.67 6.81 -8.46
C LEU A 491 -21.82 6.06 -7.43
N ALA A 492 -22.06 6.37 -6.17
CA ALA A 492 -21.41 5.76 -5.03
C ALA A 492 -22.45 5.22 -4.05
N TYR A 493 -22.33 3.96 -3.69
CA TYR A 493 -23.11 3.30 -2.64
C TYR A 493 -22.42 3.51 -1.29
N LEU A 494 -23.20 3.91 -0.29
CA LEU A 494 -22.74 4.21 1.07
C LEU A 494 -23.21 3.09 2.02
N PHE A 495 -22.30 2.36 2.65
CA PHE A 495 -22.66 1.23 3.53
C PHE A 495 -23.02 1.64 4.96
#